data_AF-A0A359EZC4-F1
#
_entry.id   AF-A0A359EZC4-F1
#
_cell.length_a   1.000
_cell.length_b   1.000
_cell.length_c   1.000
_cell.angle_alpha   90.00
_cell.angle_beta   90.00
_cell.angle_gamma   90.00
#
_symmetry.space_group_name_H-M   'P 1'
#
loop_
_entity.id
_entity.type
_entity.pdbx_description
1 polymer ?
#
loop_
_entity_poly.entity_id
_entity_poly.type
_entity_poly.pdbx_seq_one_letter_code
_entity_poly.pdbx_strand_id
1 'polypeptide(L)'
;MAIPKPKLPGFLQGMAVTARTAKETMFPDGMKNPIPQPSKGAATVQYPHVKEAPAPRARGVISLQEDNCTSCMLCARECPDWCIYIEAHKTLAPPRRAGGKPRSVNTLDRFDIDYSLCMYCGICVEVCPFEALYWSPEYEYSEVRIADLLHDKERLGEWFETVPEFEPYEAGSEAKQKKVSRKEAK
;
A
#
# COMPACT_ATOMS: atom_id res chain seq x y z
N MET A 1 -48.45 -14.74 -6.78
CA MET A 1 -47.88 -14.78 -5.42
C MET A 1 -48.21 -13.47 -4.73
N ALA A 2 -48.96 -13.50 -3.62
CA ALA A 2 -49.27 -12.28 -2.87
C ALA A 2 -48.04 -11.88 -2.02
N ILE A 3 -47.57 -10.65 -2.20
CA ILE A 3 -46.50 -10.08 -1.39
C ILE A 3 -47.02 -10.04 0.07
N PRO A 4 -46.34 -10.66 1.04
CA PRO A 4 -46.80 -10.65 2.42
C PRO A 4 -46.88 -9.21 2.92
N LYS A 5 -48.04 -8.81 3.43
CA LYS A 5 -48.25 -7.46 3.98
C LYS A 5 -47.29 -7.26 5.16
N PRO A 6 -46.45 -6.21 5.16
CA PRO A 6 -45.50 -5.99 6.24
C PRO A 6 -46.26 -5.83 7.56
N LYS A 7 -45.77 -6.49 8.62
CA LYS A 7 -46.35 -6.35 9.97
C LYS A 7 -46.14 -4.89 10.41
N LEU A 8 -47.24 -4.14 10.63
CA LEU A 8 -47.28 -2.74 11.05
C LEU A 8 -46.17 -2.31 12.04
N PRO A 9 -45.88 -3.05 13.14
CA PRO A 9 -44.84 -2.65 14.10
C PRO A 9 -43.43 -2.58 13.51
N GLY A 10 -43.08 -3.46 12.57
CA GLY A 10 -41.76 -3.45 11.93
C GLY A 10 -41.58 -2.29 10.94
N PHE A 11 -42.65 -1.95 10.20
CA PHE A 11 -42.62 -0.81 9.27
C PHE A 11 -42.44 0.52 10.02
N LEU A 12 -43.18 0.72 11.11
CA LEU A 12 -43.07 1.93 11.93
C LEU A 12 -41.69 2.05 12.59
N GLN A 13 -41.12 0.94 13.08
CA GLN A 13 -39.77 0.92 13.62
C GLN A 13 -38.73 1.28 12.55
N GLY A 14 -38.85 0.72 11.35
CA GLY A 14 -37.99 1.05 10.21
C GLY A 14 -38.06 2.54 9.85
N MET A 15 -39.27 3.09 9.70
CA MET A 15 -39.46 4.52 9.44
C MET A 15 -38.87 5.40 10.54
N ALA A 16 -39.01 5.02 11.81
CA ALA A 16 -38.43 5.77 12.93
C ALA A 16 -36.89 5.79 12.87
N VAL A 17 -36.26 4.65 12.53
CA VAL A 17 -34.81 4.57 12.33
C VAL A 17 -34.38 5.45 11.15
N THR A 18 -35.04 5.34 10.00
CA THR A 18 -34.73 6.16 8.82
C THR A 18 -34.89 7.65 9.09
N ALA A 19 -35.97 8.07 9.76
CA ALA A 19 -36.21 9.47 10.08
C ALA A 19 -35.15 10.02 11.04
N ARG A 20 -34.69 9.21 12.01
CA ARG A 20 -33.60 9.58 12.93
C ARG A 20 -32.29 9.78 12.17
N THR A 21 -31.89 8.81 11.35
CA THR A 21 -30.65 8.92 10.56
C THR A 21 -30.70 10.10 9.58
N ALA A 22 -31.83 10.31 8.89
CA ALA A 22 -31.99 11.44 7.98
C ALA A 22 -31.86 12.79 8.70
N LYS A 23 -32.41 12.91 9.92
CA LYS A 23 -32.27 14.11 10.75
C LYS A 23 -30.81 14.35 11.15
N GLU A 24 -30.10 13.30 11.60
CA GLU A 24 -28.69 13.37 11.98
C GLU A 24 -27.79 13.79 10.80
N THR A 25 -28.09 13.29 9.60
CA THR A 25 -27.33 13.62 8.38
C THR A 25 -27.66 15.02 7.82
N MET A 26 -28.93 15.45 7.83
CA MET A 26 -29.33 16.74 7.23
C MET A 26 -29.12 17.94 8.13
N PHE A 27 -29.14 17.76 9.46
CA PHE A 27 -29.08 18.85 10.44
C PHE A 27 -28.03 18.59 11.54
N PRO A 28 -26.76 18.37 11.20
CA PRO A 28 -25.75 17.99 12.20
C PRO A 28 -25.44 19.06 13.24
N ASP A 29 -25.49 20.34 12.85
CA ASP A 29 -25.29 21.48 13.75
C ASP A 29 -26.64 22.08 14.22
N GLY A 30 -27.75 21.33 14.06
CA GLY A 30 -29.11 21.72 14.45
C GLY A 30 -29.95 22.37 13.34
N MET A 31 -31.24 22.56 13.61
CA MET A 31 -32.25 22.95 12.61
C MET A 31 -32.11 24.39 12.07
N LYS A 32 -31.27 25.21 12.71
CA LYS A 32 -31.06 26.62 12.33
C LYS A 32 -30.10 26.81 11.16
N ASN A 33 -29.18 25.87 10.94
CA ASN A 33 -28.22 25.86 9.82
C ASN A 33 -28.23 24.49 9.13
N PRO A 34 -29.23 24.22 8.26
CA PRO A 34 -29.35 22.96 7.53
C PRO A 34 -28.37 22.93 6.35
N ILE A 35 -27.07 22.87 6.64
CA ILE A 35 -26.05 22.62 5.63
C ILE A 35 -25.67 21.14 5.76
N PRO A 36 -26.03 20.29 4.78
CA PRO A 36 -25.57 18.92 4.75
C PRO A 36 -24.04 18.94 4.72
N GLN A 37 -23.42 18.51 5.82
CA GLN A 37 -21.97 18.34 5.92
C GLN A 37 -21.71 16.84 5.87
N PRO A 38 -21.18 16.30 4.75
CA PRO A 38 -20.87 14.87 4.64
C PRO A 38 -19.95 14.36 5.76
N SER A 39 -19.17 15.26 6.37
CA SER A 39 -18.26 14.99 7.49
C SER A 39 -18.91 14.96 8.88
N LYS A 40 -20.16 15.43 9.01
CA LYS A 40 -20.89 15.48 10.28
C LYS A 40 -22.24 14.81 10.10
N GLY A 41 -22.32 13.49 10.30
CA GLY A 41 -23.59 12.75 10.34
C GLY A 41 -23.88 11.84 9.14
N ALA A 42 -23.10 11.90 8.05
CA ALA A 42 -23.05 10.85 7.04
C ALA A 42 -21.74 10.07 7.20
N ALA A 43 -21.80 8.74 7.12
CA ALA A 43 -20.59 7.90 7.09
C ALA A 43 -20.01 7.90 5.66
N THR A 44 -19.42 9.01 5.24
CA THR A 44 -18.87 9.18 3.88
C THR A 44 -17.65 10.10 3.88
N VAL A 45 -16.78 9.91 2.89
CA VAL A 45 -15.67 10.81 2.58
C VAL A 45 -15.83 11.33 1.16
N GLN A 46 -15.69 12.65 0.97
CA GLN A 46 -15.90 13.31 -0.32
C GLN A 46 -14.62 13.30 -1.16
N TYR A 47 -14.22 12.12 -1.62
CA TYR A 47 -13.14 11.97 -2.57
C TYR A 47 -13.48 12.68 -3.91
N PRO A 48 -12.55 13.42 -4.56
CA PRO A 48 -11.12 13.59 -4.22
C PRO A 48 -10.80 14.80 -3.33
N HIS A 49 -11.80 15.58 -2.90
CA HIS A 49 -11.58 16.80 -2.10
C HIS A 49 -11.08 16.51 -0.68
N VAL A 50 -11.51 15.38 -0.11
CA VAL A 50 -11.02 14.85 1.16
C VAL A 50 -10.63 13.41 0.91
N LYS A 51 -9.40 13.03 1.27
CA LYS A 51 -8.91 11.65 1.17
C LYS A 51 -9.14 10.91 2.48
N GLU A 52 -9.48 9.62 2.37
CA GLU A 52 -9.43 8.73 3.53
C GLU A 52 -7.96 8.47 3.90
N ALA A 53 -7.66 8.49 5.20
CA ALA A 53 -6.35 8.09 5.68
C ALA A 53 -6.25 6.56 5.62
N PRO A 54 -5.32 5.99 4.85
CA PRO A 54 -5.10 4.55 4.84
C PRO A 54 -4.69 4.05 6.23
N ALA A 55 -4.97 2.77 6.51
CA ALA A 55 -4.45 2.13 7.71
C ALA A 55 -2.90 2.15 7.71
N PRO A 56 -2.23 2.17 8.87
CA PRO A 56 -0.77 2.30 8.94
C PRO A 56 0.02 1.21 8.18
N ARG A 57 -0.53 0.00 8.10
CA ARG A 57 0.04 -1.15 7.35
C ARG A 57 -0.66 -1.39 6.00
N ALA A 58 -1.27 -0.36 5.43
CA ALA A 58 -1.93 -0.46 4.13
C ALA A 58 -0.94 -0.89 3.03
N ARG A 59 -1.45 -1.67 2.08
CA ARG A 59 -0.71 -2.16 0.92
C ARG A 59 -1.12 -1.36 -0.31
N GLY A 60 -0.49 -0.20 -0.50
CA GLY A 60 -0.69 0.63 -1.68
C GLY A 60 0.25 0.21 -2.80
N VAL A 61 1.01 1.14 -3.37
CA VAL A 61 2.08 0.86 -4.33
C VAL A 61 3.32 0.28 -3.63
N ILE A 62 4.09 -0.53 -4.34
CA ILE A 62 5.36 -1.07 -3.84
C ILE A 62 6.45 -0.06 -4.19
N SER A 63 7.29 0.27 -3.22
CA SER A 63 8.48 1.07 -3.43
C SER A 63 9.74 0.19 -3.46
N LEU A 64 10.72 0.59 -4.28
CA LEU A 64 12.04 -0.03 -4.38
C LEU A 64 13.14 0.89 -3.83
N GLN A 65 13.84 0.44 -2.79
CA GLN A 65 15.12 1.00 -2.39
C GLN A 65 16.23 0.27 -3.16
N GLU A 66 16.64 0.80 -4.32
CA GLU A 66 17.59 0.16 -5.25
C GLU A 66 18.90 -0.27 -4.56
N ASP A 67 19.46 0.60 -3.71
CA ASP A 67 20.72 0.34 -2.98
C ASP A 67 20.70 -0.95 -2.13
N ASN A 68 19.51 -1.36 -1.69
CA ASN A 68 19.31 -2.54 -0.87
C ASN A 68 19.08 -3.81 -1.73
N CYS A 69 18.73 -3.66 -3.01
CA CYS A 69 18.45 -4.78 -3.88
C CYS A 69 19.74 -5.48 -4.35
N THR A 70 19.92 -6.74 -3.95
CA THR A 70 21.09 -7.55 -4.33
C THR A 70 20.84 -8.45 -5.55
N SER A 71 19.71 -8.28 -6.23
CA SER A 71 19.30 -9.14 -7.35
C SER A 71 19.30 -10.64 -7.01
N CYS A 72 18.85 -11.00 -5.80
CA CYS A 72 18.80 -12.39 -5.32
C CYS A 72 17.64 -13.22 -5.90
N MET A 73 16.72 -12.57 -6.62
CA MET A 73 15.55 -13.18 -7.28
C MET A 73 14.50 -13.82 -6.35
N LEU A 74 14.60 -13.64 -5.02
CA LEU A 74 13.64 -14.22 -4.08
C LEU A 74 12.23 -13.63 -4.27
N CYS A 75 12.11 -12.31 -4.36
CA CYS A 75 10.82 -11.65 -4.57
C CYS A 75 10.13 -12.10 -5.87
N ALA A 76 10.87 -12.25 -6.96
CA ALA A 76 10.32 -12.71 -8.23
C ALA A 76 9.91 -14.19 -8.19
N ARG A 77 10.71 -15.05 -7.55
CA ARG A 77 10.40 -16.49 -7.43
C ARG A 77 9.19 -16.78 -6.55
N GLU A 78 9.02 -16.03 -5.48
CA GLU A 78 7.92 -16.21 -4.52
C GLU A 78 6.66 -15.44 -4.89
N CYS A 79 6.72 -14.59 -5.93
CA CYS A 79 5.53 -13.91 -6.43
C CYS A 79 4.54 -14.96 -6.98
N PRO A 80 3.28 -14.99 -6.51
CA PRO A 80 2.29 -15.94 -7.01
C PRO A 80 1.86 -15.67 -8.46
N ASP A 81 1.93 -14.42 -8.91
CA ASP A 81 1.51 -13.99 -10.26
C ASP A 81 2.68 -13.88 -11.26
N TRP A 82 3.92 -14.05 -10.80
CA TRP A 82 5.14 -13.82 -11.59
C TRP A 82 5.18 -12.45 -12.29
N CYS A 83 4.72 -11.40 -11.60
CA CYS A 83 4.64 -10.04 -12.14
C CYS A 83 5.93 -9.21 -11.99
N ILE A 84 7.04 -9.80 -11.54
CA ILE A 84 8.29 -9.08 -11.26
C ILE A 84 9.37 -9.50 -12.26
N TYR A 85 9.93 -8.54 -12.99
CA TYR A 85 11.01 -8.75 -13.96
C TYR A 85 12.32 -8.18 -13.42
N ILE A 86 13.36 -9.02 -13.35
CA ILE A 86 14.67 -8.62 -12.80
C ILE A 86 15.77 -9.03 -13.76
N GLU A 87 16.63 -8.07 -14.12
CA GLU A 87 17.85 -8.31 -14.88
C GLU A 87 19.03 -7.69 -14.12
N ALA A 88 20.17 -8.39 -14.14
CA ALA A 88 21.37 -7.96 -13.43
C ALA A 88 22.63 -8.53 -14.08
N HIS A 89 23.71 -7.76 -14.03
CA HIS A 89 25.04 -8.19 -14.45
C HIS A 89 26.01 -8.23 -13.28
N LYS A 90 27.15 -8.89 -13.48
CA LYS A 90 28.20 -8.99 -12.46
C LYS A 90 29.17 -7.85 -12.58
N THR A 91 29.43 -7.18 -11.45
CA THR A 91 30.47 -6.17 -11.29
C THR A 91 31.47 -6.59 -10.22
N LEU A 92 32.63 -5.94 -10.20
CA LEU A 92 33.63 -6.13 -9.15
C LEU A 92 33.47 -5.05 -8.08
N ALA A 93 33.18 -5.48 -6.86
CA ALA A 93 33.16 -4.66 -5.67
C ALA A 93 34.52 -4.71 -4.93
N PRO A 94 34.87 -3.64 -4.20
CA PRO A 94 36.08 -3.63 -3.39
C PRO A 94 36.09 -4.76 -2.35
N PRO A 95 37.28 -5.23 -1.94
CA PRO A 95 37.40 -6.25 -0.93
C PRO A 95 36.80 -5.79 0.40
N ARG A 96 36.17 -6.71 1.14
CA ARG A 96 35.60 -6.42 2.48
C ARG A 96 36.67 -6.12 3.55
N ARG A 97 37.91 -6.52 3.30
CA ARG A 97 39.07 -6.35 4.20
C ARG A 97 40.27 -5.86 3.40
N ALA A 98 41.09 -5.01 4.00
CA ALA A 98 42.33 -4.54 3.38
C ALA A 98 43.20 -5.73 2.91
N GLY A 99 43.73 -5.66 1.69
CA GLY A 99 44.53 -6.73 1.07
C GLY A 99 43.73 -7.93 0.57
N GLY A 100 42.39 -7.91 0.60
CA GLY A 100 41.56 -8.96 0.03
C GLY A 100 41.46 -8.91 -1.51
N LYS A 101 40.91 -9.97 -2.12
CA LYS A 101 40.57 -9.98 -3.55
C LYS A 101 39.27 -9.21 -3.83
N PRO A 102 39.13 -8.55 -4.99
CA PRO A 102 37.85 -8.00 -5.44
C PRO A 102 36.76 -9.06 -5.41
N ARG A 103 35.54 -8.66 -5.04
CA ARG A 103 34.38 -9.57 -4.95
C ARG A 103 33.51 -9.37 -6.17
N SER A 104 32.99 -10.46 -6.73
CA SER A 104 31.92 -10.36 -7.72
C SER A 104 30.60 -10.12 -6.99
N VAL A 105 29.88 -9.06 -7.38
CA VAL A 105 28.54 -8.71 -6.89
C VAL A 105 27.61 -8.51 -8.07
N ASN A 106 26.30 -8.63 -7.85
CA ASN A 106 25.32 -8.31 -8.88
C ASN A 106 24.97 -6.82 -8.81
N THR A 107 24.94 -6.17 -9.96
CA THR A 107 24.41 -4.82 -10.16
C THR A 107 23.08 -4.93 -10.87
N LEU A 108 22.06 -4.26 -10.34
CA LEU A 108 20.69 -4.31 -10.84
C LEU A 108 20.55 -3.47 -12.12
N ASP A 109 20.20 -4.12 -13.22
CA ASP A 109 19.98 -3.45 -14.51
C ASP A 109 18.52 -3.07 -14.67
N ARG A 110 17.62 -3.99 -14.32
CA ARG A 110 16.18 -3.87 -14.48
C ARG A 110 15.47 -4.41 -13.26
N PHE A 111 14.45 -3.69 -12.80
CA PHE A 111 13.52 -4.18 -11.81
C PHE A 111 12.16 -3.57 -12.10
N ASP A 112 11.27 -4.37 -12.69
CA ASP A 112 9.94 -3.90 -13.05
C ASP A 112 8.89 -4.71 -12.28
N ILE A 113 7.79 -4.06 -11.94
CA ILE A 113 6.59 -4.70 -11.43
C ILE A 113 5.44 -4.37 -12.38
N ASP A 114 4.78 -5.42 -12.87
CA ASP A 114 3.55 -5.29 -13.65
C ASP A 114 2.34 -5.23 -12.71
N TYR A 115 1.81 -4.03 -12.49
CA TYR A 115 0.63 -3.82 -11.67
C TYR A 115 -0.68 -4.25 -12.35
N SER A 116 -0.67 -4.57 -13.65
CA SER A 116 -1.83 -5.20 -14.28
C SER A 116 -1.99 -6.67 -13.88
N LEU A 117 -0.94 -7.29 -13.34
CA LEU A 117 -0.91 -8.67 -12.88
C LEU A 117 -0.84 -8.81 -11.35
N CYS A 118 -0.18 -7.88 -10.66
CA CYS A 118 0.05 -7.94 -9.22
C CYS A 118 -1.25 -8.04 -8.39
N MET A 119 -1.38 -9.05 -7.52
CA MET A 119 -2.52 -9.17 -6.59
C MET A 119 -2.30 -8.55 -5.19
N TYR A 120 -1.23 -7.77 -4.98
CA TYR A 120 -0.94 -7.07 -3.71
C TYR A 120 -0.81 -7.99 -2.47
N CYS A 121 -0.30 -9.20 -2.67
CA CYS A 121 -0.18 -10.20 -1.59
C CYS A 121 0.90 -9.89 -0.54
N GLY A 122 1.90 -9.08 -0.86
CA GLY A 122 2.98 -8.66 0.06
C GLY A 122 4.11 -9.65 0.29
N ILE A 123 4.05 -10.83 -0.32
CA ILE A 123 5.08 -11.86 -0.16
C ILE A 123 6.47 -11.34 -0.59
N CYS A 124 6.54 -10.57 -1.68
CA CYS A 124 7.79 -9.98 -2.17
C CYS A 124 8.46 -9.04 -1.15
N VAL A 125 7.67 -8.27 -0.40
CA VAL A 125 8.13 -7.36 0.66
C VAL A 125 8.62 -8.16 1.87
N GLU A 126 7.87 -9.18 2.28
CA GLU A 126 8.16 -9.98 3.47
C GLU A 126 9.41 -10.87 3.28
N VAL A 127 9.51 -11.51 2.10
CA VAL A 127 10.62 -12.44 1.80
C VAL A 127 11.92 -11.71 1.51
N CYS A 128 11.88 -10.42 1.16
CA CYS A 128 13.08 -9.66 0.84
C CYS A 128 14.02 -9.61 2.07
N PRO A 129 15.19 -10.27 2.01
CA PRO A 129 16.06 -10.39 3.19
C PRO A 129 16.90 -9.13 3.42
N PHE A 130 16.90 -8.20 2.46
CA PHE A 130 17.68 -6.97 2.47
C PHE A 130 16.81 -5.71 2.60
N GLU A 131 15.49 -5.87 2.80
CA GLU A 131 14.55 -4.74 2.89
C GLU A 131 14.72 -3.77 1.70
N ALA A 132 14.66 -4.33 0.49
CA ALA A 132 14.70 -3.52 -0.75
C ALA A 132 13.30 -3.10 -1.21
N LEU A 133 12.26 -3.80 -0.77
CA LEU A 133 10.88 -3.51 -1.15
C LEU A 133 10.08 -3.09 0.07
N TYR A 134 9.22 -2.09 -0.10
CA TYR A 134 8.37 -1.55 0.95
C TYR A 134 6.98 -1.23 0.42
N TRP A 135 6.01 -1.14 1.34
CA TRP A 135 4.69 -0.61 1.02
C TRP A 135 4.66 0.90 1.19
N SER A 136 4.28 1.61 0.14
CA SER A 136 3.82 2.98 0.22
C SER A 136 2.28 2.98 0.42
N PRO A 137 1.71 3.95 1.15
CA PRO A 137 0.28 4.08 1.33
C PRO A 137 -0.40 4.70 0.09
N GLU A 138 0.36 5.12 -0.93
CA GLU A 138 -0.18 5.69 -2.15
C GLU A 138 -1.01 4.65 -2.91
N TYR A 139 -2.23 5.05 -3.28
CA TYR A 139 -3.21 4.21 -3.98
C TYR A 139 -3.67 4.81 -5.30
N GLU A 140 -3.21 6.03 -5.64
CA GLU A 140 -3.67 6.81 -6.79
C GLU A 140 -2.65 6.80 -7.94
N TYR A 141 -2.34 5.62 -8.47
CA TYR A 141 -1.44 5.44 -9.62
C TYR A 141 -2.15 4.76 -10.79
N SER A 142 -3.44 5.05 -10.96
CA SER A 142 -4.21 4.56 -12.09
C SER A 142 -3.67 5.12 -13.41
N GLU A 143 -3.59 4.27 -14.42
CA GLU A 143 -3.08 4.63 -15.74
C GLU A 143 -4.11 4.45 -16.84
N VAL A 144 -3.95 5.22 -17.92
CA VAL A 144 -4.87 5.19 -19.07
C VAL A 144 -4.57 3.98 -19.97
N ARG A 145 -3.31 3.58 -20.09
CA ARG A 145 -2.89 2.42 -20.88
C ARG A 145 -2.34 1.35 -19.95
N ILE A 146 -2.65 0.10 -20.27
CA ILE A 146 -2.14 -1.05 -19.51
C ILE A 146 -0.61 -1.10 -19.46
N ALA A 147 0.07 -0.67 -20.53
CA ALA A 147 1.53 -0.65 -20.60
C ALA A 147 2.16 0.32 -19.58
N ASP A 148 1.42 1.34 -19.14
CA ASP A 148 1.91 2.32 -18.17
C ASP A 148 1.82 1.78 -16.72
N LEU A 149 1.10 0.67 -16.49
CA LEU A 149 1.07 -0.06 -15.21
C LEU A 149 2.33 -0.94 -14.98
N LEU A 150 3.23 -1.02 -15.97
CA LEU A 150 4.54 -1.59 -15.78
C LEU A 150 5.44 -0.51 -15.17
N HIS A 151 5.66 -0.57 -13.86
CA HIS A 151 6.51 0.39 -13.18
C HIS A 151 7.94 -0.14 -13.15
N ASP A 152 8.87 0.63 -13.72
CA ASP A 152 10.31 0.36 -13.72
C ASP A 152 10.97 0.73 -12.37
N LYS A 153 12.26 0.45 -12.26
CA LYS A 153 13.01 0.63 -11.01
C LYS A 153 13.04 2.10 -10.57
N GLU A 154 13.10 3.03 -11.52
CA GLU A 154 13.08 4.47 -11.27
C GLU A 154 11.73 4.88 -10.68
N ARG A 155 10.62 4.52 -11.33
CA ARG A 155 9.27 4.83 -10.86
C ARG A 155 8.97 4.18 -9.51
N LEU A 156 9.44 2.96 -9.27
CA LEU A 156 9.32 2.29 -7.97
C LEU A 156 10.12 3.01 -6.87
N GLY A 157 11.25 3.63 -7.23
CA GLY A 157 12.08 4.40 -6.31
C GLY A 157 11.44 5.70 -5.83
N GLU A 158 10.66 6.37 -6.68
CA GLU A 158 9.95 7.62 -6.36
C GLU A 158 9.03 7.47 -5.15
N TRP A 159 8.35 6.33 -5.03
CA TRP A 159 7.42 6.07 -3.93
C TRP A 159 8.09 5.93 -2.56
N PHE A 160 9.42 5.85 -2.49
CA PHE A 160 10.13 5.63 -1.22
C PHE A 160 9.91 6.77 -0.22
N GLU A 161 9.72 8.00 -0.72
CA GLU A 161 9.44 9.18 0.11
C GLU A 161 8.14 9.04 0.92
N THR A 162 7.17 8.28 0.40
CA THR A 162 5.86 8.08 1.04
C THR A 162 5.81 6.87 1.95
N VAL A 163 6.86 6.05 2.01
CA VAL A 163 6.88 4.84 2.85
C VAL A 163 6.88 5.24 4.33
N PRO A 164 5.89 4.84 5.13
CA PRO A 164 5.82 5.20 6.54
C PRO A 164 6.96 4.58 7.34
N GLU A 165 7.31 5.19 8.47
CA GLU A 165 8.18 4.54 9.44
C GLU A 165 7.55 3.26 9.98
N PHE A 166 8.39 2.31 10.39
CA PHE A 166 7.90 1.07 10.96
C PHE A 166 7.22 1.33 12.31
N GLU A 167 5.95 0.98 12.41
CA GLU A 167 5.30 0.93 13.71
C GLU A 167 5.99 -0.09 14.63
N PRO A 168 5.97 0.15 15.95
CA PRO A 168 6.44 -0.82 16.91
C PRO A 168 5.75 -2.18 16.73
N TYR A 169 6.53 -3.23 16.92
CA TYR A 169 6.02 -4.58 17.02
C TYR A 169 4.97 -4.68 18.14
N GLU A 170 3.89 -5.42 17.89
CA GLU A 170 2.85 -5.65 18.88
C GLU A 170 3.42 -6.39 20.09
N ALA A 171 2.84 -6.17 21.27
CA ALA A 171 3.32 -6.76 22.51
C ALA A 171 3.39 -8.29 22.40
N GLY A 172 4.58 -8.87 22.61
CA GLY A 172 4.83 -10.31 22.54
C GLY A 172 5.27 -10.82 21.16
N SER A 173 5.38 -9.97 20.14
CA SER A 173 5.93 -10.37 18.84
C SER A 173 7.47 -10.26 18.82
N GLU A 174 8.12 -11.22 18.15
CA GLU A 174 9.56 -11.19 17.95
C GLU A 174 9.92 -10.11 16.92
N ALA A 175 10.73 -9.14 17.33
CA ALA A 175 11.20 -8.10 16.43
C ALA A 175 12.17 -8.69 15.40
N LYS A 176 11.93 -8.45 14.10
CA LYS A 176 12.87 -8.81 13.04
C LYS A 176 14.18 -8.04 13.27
N GLN A 177 15.31 -8.76 13.31
CA GLN A 177 16.62 -8.12 13.33
C GLN A 177 16.81 -7.34 12.02
N LYS A 178 16.97 -6.01 12.12
CA LYS A 178 17.26 -5.16 10.97
C LYS A 178 18.63 -5.54 10.40
N LYS A 179 18.64 -6.12 9.19
CA LYS A 179 19.87 -6.56 8.51
C LYS A 179 20.54 -5.45 7.70
N VAL A 180 19.79 -4.41 7.36
CA VAL A 180 20.24 -3.28 6.55
C VAL A 180 19.69 -2.00 7.18
N SER A 181 20.46 -0.91 7.09
CA SER A 181 19.95 0.41 7.46
C SER A 181 18.97 0.88 6.40
N ARG A 182 17.72 1.17 6.79
CA ARG A 182 16.81 1.95 5.96
C ARG A 182 17.41 3.34 5.79
N LYS A 183 17.67 3.78 4.55
CA LYS A 183 17.99 5.20 4.33
C LYS A 183 16.76 6.01 4.76
N GLU A 184 17.00 7.09 5.50
CA GLU A 184 15.96 8.07 5.76
C GLU A 184 15.53 8.65 4.40
N ALA A 185 14.22 8.82 4.19
CA ALA A 185 13.74 9.61 3.07
C ALA A 185 14.39 11.00 3.16
N LYS A 186 14.96 11.48 2.06
CA LYS A 186 15.65 12.78 2.03
C LYS A 186 14.71 13.93 2.32
#